data_AF-R9T586-F1
#
_entry.id   AF-R9T586-F1
#
_cell.length_a   1.000
_cell.length_b   1.000
_cell.length_c   1.000
_cell.angle_alpha   90.00
_cell.angle_beta   90.00
_cell.angle_gamma   90.00
#
_symmetry.space_group_name_H-M   'P 1'
#
loop_
_entity.id
_entity.type
_entity.pdbx_description
1 polymer ?
#
loop_
_entity_poly.entity_id
_entity_poly.type
_entity_poly.pdbx_seq_one_letter_code
_entity_poly.pdbx_strand_id
1 'polypeptide(L)' 'MMGEYIIYYRGKIVGGIYDDRLLIKPTASAKFLMPAASYVLPYDGAKEMLYVENIDDKDNLTELLESIYPELPAPKSKKK' A
#
# COMPACT_ATOMS: atom_id res chain seq x y z
N MET A 1 -0.68 19.64 10.46
CA MET A 1 0.58 18.86 10.52
C MET A 1 0.33 17.62 9.66
N MET A 2 1.09 17.37 8.59
CA MET A 2 0.96 16.13 7.80
C MET A 2 1.48 14.98 8.67
N GLY A 3 0.57 14.32 9.39
CA GLY A 3 0.84 13.30 10.42
C GLY A 3 0.57 11.87 9.97
N GLU A 4 0.65 11.62 8.67
CA GLU A 4 0.37 10.31 8.06
C GLU A 4 1.63 9.43 8.03
N TYR A 5 1.43 8.14 7.83
CA TYR A 5 2.52 7.15 7.90
C TYR A 5 2.74 6.47 6.55
N ILE A 6 3.98 6.41 6.09
CA ILE A 6 4.36 5.59 4.93
C ILE A 6 4.85 4.23 5.43
N ILE A 7 4.30 3.16 4.86
CA ILE A 7 4.67 1.78 5.21
C ILE A 7 5.71 1.25 4.22
N TYR A 8 6.77 0.69 4.79
CA TYR A 8 7.84 0.02 4.06
C TYR A 8 7.82 -1.47 4.35
N TYR A 9 7.94 -2.29 3.30
CA TYR A 9 8.19 -3.72 3.41
C TYR A 9 9.48 -4.06 2.66
N ARG A 10 10.46 -4.63 3.36
CA ARG A 10 11.79 -4.97 2.82
C ARG A 10 12.43 -3.80 2.05
N GLY A 11 12.29 -2.59 2.60
CA GLY A 11 12.85 -1.35 2.02
C GLY A 11 12.06 -0.74 0.86
N LYS A 12 10.98 -1.36 0.38
CA LYS A 12 10.10 -0.80 -0.67
C LYS A 12 8.84 -0.19 -0.05
N ILE A 13 8.35 0.91 -0.64
CA ILE A 13 7.09 1.56 -0.24
C ILE A 13 5.92 0.73 -0.77
N VAL A 14 5.17 0.11 0.14
CA VAL A 14 3.95 -0.67 -0.17
C VAL A 14 2.70 0.20 -0.18
N GLY A 15 2.64 1.18 0.72
CA GLY A 15 1.42 1.89 1.05
C GLY A 15 1.62 2.92 2.16
N GLY A 16 0.54 3.28 2.82
CA GLY A 16 0.56 4.15 3.99
C GLY A 16 -0.76 4.14 4.76
N ILE A 17 -0.77 4.83 5.90
CA ILE A 17 -1.93 5.06 6.75
C ILE A 17 -2.32 6.52 6.61
N TYR A 18 -3.55 6.75 6.14
CA TYR A 18 -4.10 8.05 5.77
C TYR A 18 -5.50 8.18 6.39
N ASP A 19 -5.70 9.13 7.31
CA ASP A 19 -6.94 9.28 8.10
C ASP A 19 -7.45 7.93 8.67
N ASP A 20 -6.60 7.20 9.40
CA ASP A 20 -6.87 5.86 9.96
C ASP A 20 -7.21 4.76 8.92
N ARG A 21 -6.93 5.00 7.63
CA ARG A 21 -7.15 4.03 6.55
C ARG A 21 -5.83 3.45 6.07
N LEU A 22 -5.74 2.14 5.98
CA LEU A 22 -4.64 1.47 5.29
C LEU A 22 -4.87 1.54 3.78
N LEU A 23 -3.99 2.26 3.07
CA LEU A 23 -4.01 2.38 1.62
C LEU A 23 -2.75 1.75 1.02
N ILE A 24 -2.92 0.94 -0.02
CA ILE A 24 -1.83 0.23 -0.70
C ILE A 24 -1.80 0.53 -2.19
N LYS A 25 -0.60 0.43 -2.77
CA LYS A 25 -0.42 0.74 -4.19
C LYS A 25 -1.26 -0.19 -5.07
N PRO A 26 -1.85 0.33 -6.16
CA PRO A 26 -2.68 -0.45 -7.06
C PRO A 26 -1.84 -1.31 -8.00
N THR A 27 -1.14 -2.31 -7.46
CA THR A 27 -0.35 -3.27 -8.25
C THR A 27 -1.27 -4.36 -8.84
N ALA A 28 -0.78 -5.17 -9.77
CA ALA A 28 -1.59 -6.21 -10.41
C ALA A 28 -2.05 -7.26 -9.38
N SER A 29 -1.12 -7.73 -8.54
CA SER A 29 -1.43 -8.64 -7.43
C SER A 29 -2.45 -8.04 -6.45
N ALA A 30 -2.31 -6.76 -6.07
CA ALA A 30 -3.26 -6.13 -5.16
C ALA A 30 -4.69 -6.08 -5.72
N LYS A 31 -4.83 -5.75 -7.01
CA LYS A 31 -6.13 -5.73 -7.71
C LYS A 31 -6.74 -7.12 -7.86
N PHE A 32 -5.90 -8.15 -8.01
CA PHE A 32 -6.36 -9.53 -8.10
C PHE A 32 -6.86 -10.04 -6.75
N LEU A 33 -6.14 -9.77 -5.66
CA LEU A 33 -6.50 -10.21 -4.31
C LEU A 33 -7.66 -9.42 -3.71
N MET A 34 -7.84 -8.15 -4.09
CA MET A 34 -8.94 -7.31 -3.64
C MET A 34 -9.69 -6.68 -4.82
N PRO A 35 -10.42 -7.48 -5.63
CA PRO A 35 -11.09 -6.99 -6.83
C PRO A 35 -12.21 -5.99 -6.52
N ALA A 36 -12.74 -6.01 -5.29
CA ALA A 36 -13.77 -5.09 -4.82
C ALA A 36 -13.21 -3.87 -4.06
N ALA A 37 -11.88 -3.75 -3.92
CA ALA A 37 -11.27 -2.63 -3.20
C ALA A 37 -11.56 -1.30 -3.90
N SER A 38 -11.96 -0.31 -3.11
CA SER A 38 -12.19 1.05 -3.61
C SER A 38 -10.87 1.76 -3.88
N TYR A 39 -10.84 2.53 -4.96
CA TYR A 39 -9.77 3.50 -5.22
C TYR A 39 -10.08 4.77 -4.44
N VAL A 40 -9.11 5.20 -3.63
CA VAL A 40 -9.26 6.34 -2.74
C VAL A 40 -8.02 7.22 -2.83
N LEU A 41 -8.23 8.53 -2.81
CA LEU A 41 -7.14 9.49 -2.69
C LEU A 41 -6.63 9.51 -1.24
N PRO A 42 -5.32 9.31 -1.02
CA PRO A 42 -4.71 9.46 0.30
C PRO A 42 -4.89 10.88 0.85
N TYR A 43 -4.66 11.88 -0.01
CA TYR A 43 -4.87 13.30 0.25
C TYR A 43 -5.10 14.03 -1.08
N ASP A 44 -5.51 15.30 -1.02
CA ASP A 44 -5.79 16.08 -2.22
C ASP A 44 -4.56 16.25 -3.13
N GLY A 45 -4.72 15.99 -4.42
CA GLY A 45 -3.63 15.99 -5.41
C GLY A 45 -2.73 14.75 -5.41
N ALA A 46 -3.00 13.73 -4.58
CA ALA A 46 -2.30 12.45 -4.63
C ALA A 46 -2.79 11.56 -5.78
N LYS A 47 -2.13 10.41 -5.98
CA LYS A 47 -2.63 9.33 -6.85
C LYS A 47 -3.52 8.41 -6.03
N GLU A 48 -4.56 7.87 -6.67
CA GLU A 48 -5.45 6.90 -6.04
C GLU A 48 -4.70 5.63 -5.63
N MET A 49 -5.11 5.08 -4.49
CA MET A 49 -4.60 3.87 -3.87
C MET A 49 -5.76 2.96 -3.49
N LEU A 50 -5.50 1.67 -3.28
CA LEU A 50 -6.53 0.71 -2.89
C LEU A 50 -6.75 0.77 -1.38
N TYR A 51 -8.01 0.92 -0.96
CA TYR A 51 -8.40 0.84 0.43
C TYR A 51 -8.47 -0.61 0.91
N VAL A 52 -7.79 -0.90 2.03
CA VAL A 52 -7.84 -2.19 2.70
C VAL A 52 -8.90 -2.13 3.79
N GLU A 53 -10.06 -2.72 3.52
CA GLU A 53 -11.20 -2.70 4.44
C GLU A 53 -11.01 -3.64 5.64
N ASN A 54 -10.55 -4.87 5.38
CA ASN A 54 -10.33 -5.87 6.43
C ASN A 54 -8.85 -5.94 6.81
N ILE A 55 -8.49 -5.28 7.92
CA ILE A 55 -7.13 -5.26 8.46
C ILE A 55 -6.90 -6.26 9.61
N ASP A 56 -7.97 -6.92 10.08
CA ASP A 56 -7.89 -7.86 11.20
C ASP A 56 -7.44 -9.26 10.76
N ASP A 57 -7.50 -9.52 9.45
CA ASP A 57 -7.05 -10.78 8.86
C ASP A 57 -5.56 -10.75 8.53
N LYS A 58 -4.77 -11.27 9.48
CA LYS A 58 -3.31 -11.33 9.36
C LYS A 58 -2.84 -12.16 8.16
N ASP A 59 -3.51 -13.25 7.83
CA ASP A 59 -3.06 -14.15 6.76
C ASP A 59 -3.28 -13.49 5.40
N ASN A 60 -4.45 -12.87 5.20
CA ASN A 60 -4.73 -12.07 4.01
C ASN A 60 -3.78 -10.88 3.85
N LEU A 61 -3.47 -10.16 4.93
CA LEU A 61 -2.49 -9.06 4.88
C LEU A 61 -1.07 -9.54 4.54
N THR A 62 -0.69 -10.70 5.07
CA THR A 62 0.63 -11.29 4.80
C THR A 62 0.74 -11.67 3.32
N GLU A 63 -0.25 -12.40 2.80
CA GLU A 63 -0.30 -12.78 1.39
C GLU A 63 -0.27 -11.53 0.49
N LEU A 64 -1.08 -10.53 0.80
CA LEU A 64 -1.13 -9.27 0.07
C LEU A 64 0.24 -8.58 -0.01
N LEU A 65 0.93 -8.41 1.12
CA LEU A 65 2.24 -7.76 1.14
C LEU A 65 3.33 -8.57 0.42
N GLU A 66 3.26 -9.90 0.51
CA GLU A 66 4.19 -10.80 -0.18
C GLU A 66 3.97 -10.80 -1.70
N SER A 67 2.71 -10.84 -2.16
CA SER A 67 2.37 -10.84 -3.59
C SER A 67 2.69 -9.50 -4.27
N ILE A 68 2.50 -8.35 -3.60
CA ILE A 68 2.81 -7.05 -4.22
C ILE A 68 4.31 -6.74 -4.26
N TYR A 69 5.10 -7.30 -3.35
CA TYR A 69 6.51 -6.94 -3.17
C TYR A 69 7.39 -7.06 -4.44
N PRO A 70 7.27 -8.11 -5.26
CA PRO A 70 8.01 -8.24 -6.53
C PRO A 70 7.70 -7.11 -7.52
N GLU A 71 6.46 -6.60 -7.52
CA GLU A 71 5.96 -5.58 -8.46
C GLU A 71 6.37 -4.15 -8.06
N LEU A 72 6.80 -3.96 -6.82
CA LEU A 72 7.14 -2.64 -6.30
C LEU A 72 8.52 -2.16 -6.80
N PRO A 73 8.68 -0.85 -7.05
CA PRO A 73 9.95 -0.29 -7.48
C PRO A 73 11.03 -0.50 -6.42
N ALA A 74 12.25 -0.76 -6.87
CA ALA A 74 13.40 -0.88 -5.99
C ALA A 74 13.61 0.42 -5.19
N PRO A 75 14.09 0.33 -3.93
CA PRO A 75 14.47 1.52 -3.19
C PRO A 75 15.53 2.30 -3.98
N LYS A 76 15.39 3.62 -4.04
CA LYS A 76 16.42 4.48 -4.65
C LYS A 76 17.73 4.23 -3.90
N SER A 77 18.80 3.95 -4.63
CA SER A 77 20.13 3.87 -4.03
C SER A 77 20.46 5.24 -3.42
N LYS A 78 20.71 5.28 -2.12
CA LYS A 78 21.28 6.47 -1.51
C LYS A 78 22.71 6.58 -2.04
N LYS A 79 22.99 7.65 -2.81
CA LYS A 79 24.39 8.02 -3.09
C LYS A 79 25.05 8.28 -1.73
N LYS A 80 26.12 7.55 -1.44
CA LYS A 80 27.03 7.86 -0.32
C LYS A 80 27.77 9.14 -0.61
#